data_AF-A0A2V9A3X0-F1
#
_entry.id   AF-A0A2V9A3X0-F1
#
_cell.length_a   1.000
_cell.length_b   1.000
_cell.length_c   1.000
_cell.angle_alpha   90.00
_cell.angle_beta   90.00
_cell.angle_gamma   90.00
#
_symmetry.space_group_name_H-M   'P 1'
#
loop_
_entity.id
_entity.type
_entity.pdbx_description
1 polymer ?
#
loop_
_entity_poly.entity_id
_entity_poly.type
_entity_poly.pdbx_seq_one_letter_code
_entity_poly.pdbx_strand_id
1 'polypeptide(L)'
;MRNLLSVALFLALAATPAQQTTPASHFDGNSWWAHVKFLADDSLEGRNTGSEGLRKAQAYAVEQLQKAGLEPAGVNGFYQPVRFTQFQVDESKSSLALVSNGQAKPLSFADDGFISSRSTRASVNLTAPLVFVGYGLKIPEKNLD
;
A
#
# COMPACT_ATOMS: atom_id res chain seq x y z
N MET A 1 -29.10 62.06 35.66
CA MET A 1 -29.85 61.11 36.51
C MET A 1 -31.04 60.61 35.72
N ARG A 2 -31.21 59.26 35.66
CA ARG A 2 -32.45 58.51 35.32
C ARG A 2 -32.98 58.77 33.89
N ASN A 3 -32.61 58.00 32.87
CA ASN A 3 -33.25 56.71 32.55
C ASN A 3 -32.47 55.97 31.43
N LEU A 4 -31.49 55.14 31.78
CA LEU A 4 -30.63 54.44 30.78
C LEU A 4 -30.59 52.90 30.96
N LEU A 5 -31.53 52.29 31.69
CA LEU A 5 -31.31 50.94 32.23
C LEU A 5 -32.35 49.86 31.88
N SER A 6 -33.31 50.08 30.97
CA SER A 6 -34.42 49.12 30.79
C SER A 6 -34.61 48.51 29.40
N VAL A 7 -33.74 48.77 28.41
CA VAL A 7 -33.89 48.17 27.06
C VAL A 7 -32.81 47.12 26.74
N ALA A 8 -31.84 46.90 27.62
CA ALA A 8 -30.73 45.96 27.37
C ALA A 8 -31.01 44.49 27.73
N LEU A 9 -32.23 44.12 28.18
CA LEU A 9 -32.46 42.81 28.83
C LEU A 9 -33.26 41.78 27.99
N PHE A 10 -33.63 42.06 26.74
CA PHE A 10 -34.47 41.10 25.96
C PHE A 10 -33.91 40.61 24.61
N LEU A 11 -32.63 40.86 24.31
CA LEU A 11 -31.97 40.29 23.11
C LEU A 11 -30.91 39.21 23.41
N ALA A 12 -30.75 38.79 24.66
CA ALA A 12 -29.67 37.89 25.08
C ALA A 12 -30.09 36.43 25.27
N LEU A 13 -31.19 35.97 24.66
CA LEU A 13 -31.72 34.62 24.90
C LEU A 13 -32.02 33.82 23.62
N ALA A 14 -31.07 33.73 22.69
CA ALA A 14 -31.08 32.71 21.64
C ALA A 14 -29.70 32.55 20.96
N ALA A 15 -28.65 32.37 21.74
CA ALA A 15 -27.38 31.86 21.22
C ALA A 15 -27.03 30.57 21.97
N THR A 16 -27.88 29.56 21.81
CA THR A 16 -27.44 28.19 22.03
C THR A 16 -26.36 27.90 21.00
N PRO A 17 -25.11 27.62 21.37
CA PRO A 17 -24.18 27.03 20.43
C PRO A 17 -24.83 25.74 19.95
N ALA A 18 -25.12 25.65 18.65
CA ALA A 18 -25.47 24.38 18.05
C ALA A 18 -24.25 23.49 18.25
N GLN A 19 -24.29 22.65 19.28
CA GLN A 19 -23.32 21.61 19.49
C GLN A 19 -23.47 20.71 18.27
N GLN A 20 -22.59 20.89 17.27
CA GLN A 20 -22.45 19.94 16.19
C GLN A 20 -22.04 18.65 16.86
N THR A 21 -23.03 17.81 17.18
CA THR A 21 -22.80 16.41 17.48
C THR A 21 -22.17 15.85 16.23
N THR A 22 -20.84 15.79 16.20
CA THR A 22 -20.10 14.96 15.25
C THR A 22 -20.82 13.62 15.30
N PRO A 23 -21.49 13.19 14.21
CA PRO A 23 -22.16 11.91 14.22
C PRO A 23 -21.13 10.90 14.69
N ALA A 24 -21.44 10.14 15.75
CA ALA A 24 -20.58 9.04 16.15
C ALA A 24 -20.28 8.26 14.88
N SER A 25 -18.99 8.10 14.56
CA SER A 25 -18.57 7.45 13.32
C SER A 25 -19.12 6.04 13.32
N HIS A 26 -20.28 5.86 12.69
CA HIS A 26 -20.94 4.57 12.63
C HIS A 26 -20.16 3.76 11.61
N PHE A 27 -19.31 2.85 12.10
CA PHE A 27 -18.73 1.84 11.25
C PHE A 27 -19.86 0.93 10.78
N ASP A 28 -20.21 1.04 9.51
CA ASP A 28 -21.00 0.01 8.84
C ASP A 28 -20.10 -0.79 7.89
N GLY A 29 -20.37 -2.09 7.78
CA GLY A 29 -19.59 -2.95 6.88
C GLY A 29 -19.71 -2.54 5.42
N ASN A 30 -20.76 -1.78 5.06
CA ASN A 30 -21.02 -1.37 3.68
C ASN A 30 -20.05 -0.29 3.20
N SER A 31 -19.78 0.72 4.01
CA SER A 31 -18.83 1.80 3.75
C SER A 31 -17.41 1.25 3.65
N TRP A 32 -17.03 0.35 4.57
CA TRP A 32 -15.77 -0.39 4.46
C TRP A 32 -15.69 -1.19 3.16
N TRP A 33 -16.73 -1.93 2.82
CA TRP A 33 -16.76 -2.76 1.62
C TRP A 33 -16.69 -1.94 0.33
N ALA A 34 -17.25 -0.73 0.31
CA ALA A 34 -17.12 0.18 -0.83
C ALA A 34 -15.66 0.58 -1.11
N HIS A 35 -14.86 0.84 -0.06
CA HIS A 35 -13.42 1.08 -0.21
C HIS A 35 -12.69 -0.15 -0.77
N VAL A 36 -13.02 -1.35 -0.28
CA VAL A 36 -12.43 -2.60 -0.77
C VAL A 36 -12.74 -2.80 -2.24
N LYS A 37 -14.01 -2.65 -2.64
CA LYS A 37 -14.43 -2.78 -4.04
C LYS A 37 -13.66 -1.84 -4.94
N PHE A 38 -13.57 -0.57 -4.60
CA PHE A 38 -12.84 0.40 -5.41
C PHE A 38 -11.35 0.04 -5.54
N LEU A 39 -10.69 -0.28 -4.43
CA LEU A 39 -9.25 -0.58 -4.43
C LEU A 39 -8.88 -1.91 -5.09
N ALA A 40 -9.85 -2.78 -5.31
CA ALA A 40 -9.72 -4.07 -5.99
C ALA A 40 -10.39 -4.10 -7.37
N ASP A 41 -10.90 -2.96 -7.85
CA ASP A 41 -11.59 -2.88 -9.14
C ASP A 41 -10.62 -3.07 -10.30
N ASP A 42 -11.08 -3.77 -11.35
CA ASP A 42 -10.28 -4.06 -12.54
C ASP A 42 -9.77 -2.79 -13.24
N SER A 43 -10.46 -1.65 -13.09
CA SER A 43 -10.03 -0.35 -13.64
C SER A 43 -8.71 0.18 -13.05
N LEU A 44 -8.26 -0.39 -11.92
CA LEU A 44 -6.94 -0.11 -11.37
C LEU A 44 -5.87 -0.98 -12.02
N GLU A 45 -6.20 -2.10 -12.66
CA GLU A 45 -5.23 -3.00 -13.33
C GLU A 45 -4.09 -3.50 -12.41
N GLY A 46 -4.34 -3.48 -11.09
CA GLY A 46 -3.33 -3.78 -10.06
C GLY A 46 -2.54 -2.57 -9.56
N ARG A 47 -1.94 -2.71 -8.36
CA ARG A 47 -1.34 -1.58 -7.61
C ARG A 47 0.15 -1.78 -7.32
N ASN A 48 0.88 -2.37 -8.28
CA ASN A 48 2.33 -2.53 -8.16
C ASN A 48 3.03 -1.17 -7.99
N THR A 49 4.18 -1.18 -7.31
CA THR A 49 4.97 0.03 -7.06
C THR A 49 5.26 0.77 -8.37
N GLY A 50 4.84 2.04 -8.43
CA GLY A 50 5.03 2.89 -9.61
C GLY A 50 4.02 2.68 -10.77
N SER A 51 3.07 1.75 -10.64
CA SER A 51 2.05 1.50 -11.68
C SER A 51 1.04 2.65 -11.79
N GLU A 52 0.30 2.70 -12.90
CA GLU A 52 -0.83 3.63 -13.05
C GLU A 52 -1.93 3.35 -12.02
N GLY A 53 -2.27 2.08 -11.80
CA GLY A 53 -3.24 1.68 -10.79
C GLY A 53 -2.90 2.12 -9.37
N LEU A 54 -1.61 2.09 -9.00
CA LEU A 54 -1.18 2.64 -7.72
C LEU A 54 -1.41 4.15 -7.65
N ARG A 55 -1.19 4.91 -8.73
CA ARG A 55 -1.47 6.36 -8.75
C ARG A 55 -2.97 6.64 -8.57
N LYS A 56 -3.84 5.86 -9.22
CA LYS A 56 -5.30 5.93 -9.03
C LYS A 56 -5.69 5.65 -7.57
N ALA A 57 -5.14 4.60 -6.98
CA ALA A 57 -5.38 4.25 -5.59
C ALA A 57 -4.87 5.33 -4.61
N GLN A 58 -3.72 5.94 -4.89
CA GLN A 58 -3.20 7.04 -4.09
C GLN A 58 -4.12 8.27 -4.16
N ALA A 59 -4.58 8.66 -5.35
CA ALA A 59 -5.53 9.76 -5.51
C ALA A 59 -6.83 9.51 -4.74
N TYR A 60 -7.35 8.28 -4.80
CA TYR A 60 -8.51 7.88 -4.01
C TYR A 60 -8.28 8.01 -2.51
N ALA A 61 -7.13 7.55 -2.00
CA ALA A 61 -6.78 7.67 -0.59
C ALA A 61 -6.70 9.14 -0.15
N VAL A 62 -6.08 10.00 -0.97
CA VAL A 62 -6.03 11.45 -0.71
C VAL A 62 -7.43 12.05 -0.65
N GLU A 63 -8.32 11.69 -1.57
CA GLU A 63 -9.72 12.14 -1.56
C GLU A 63 -10.44 11.73 -0.26
N GLN A 64 -10.24 10.49 0.23
CA GLN A 64 -10.85 10.05 1.47
C GLN A 64 -10.30 10.80 2.69
N LEU A 65 -8.98 11.06 2.72
CA LEU A 65 -8.34 11.84 3.79
C LEU A 65 -8.88 13.28 3.83
N GLN A 66 -9.03 13.92 2.66
CA GLN A 66 -9.61 15.26 2.54
C GLN A 66 -11.07 15.29 3.01
N LYS A 67 -11.89 14.29 2.61
CA LYS A 67 -13.28 14.17 3.08
C LYS A 67 -13.39 13.99 4.59
N ALA A 68 -12.40 13.33 5.19
CA ALA A 68 -12.30 13.17 6.64
C ALA A 68 -11.75 14.43 7.35
N GLY A 69 -11.40 15.49 6.62
CA GLY A 69 -10.91 16.75 7.19
C GLY A 69 -9.46 16.71 7.66
N LEU A 70 -8.66 15.77 7.14
CA LEU A 70 -7.24 15.69 7.49
C LEU A 70 -6.44 16.73 6.70
N GLU A 71 -5.46 17.32 7.37
CA GLU A 71 -4.49 18.22 6.76
C GLU A 71 -3.33 17.42 6.12
N PRO A 72 -2.72 17.94 5.04
CA PRO A 72 -1.56 17.31 4.41
C PRO A 72 -0.33 17.30 5.33
N ALA A 73 0.45 16.22 5.29
CA ALA A 73 1.68 16.06 6.06
C ALA A 73 2.86 15.48 5.24
N GLY A 74 2.75 15.47 3.91
CA GLY A 74 3.80 15.03 3.00
C GLY A 74 4.67 16.20 2.51
N VAL A 75 5.74 15.87 1.78
CA VAL A 75 6.64 16.86 1.16
C VAL A 75 5.90 17.73 0.12
N ASN A 76 4.90 17.18 -0.57
CA ASN A 76 4.06 17.91 -1.50
C ASN A 76 2.58 17.59 -1.25
N GLY A 77 1.95 18.35 -0.36
CA GLY A 77 0.58 18.07 0.08
C GLY A 77 0.50 16.73 0.81
N PHE A 78 -0.41 15.85 0.39
CA PHE A 78 -0.57 14.52 1.01
C PHE A 78 0.49 13.50 0.58
N TYR A 79 1.35 13.83 -0.39
CA TYR A 79 2.28 12.86 -0.98
C TYR A 79 3.67 12.91 -0.34
N GLN A 80 4.18 11.73 0.01
CA GLN A 80 5.58 11.51 0.41
C GLN A 80 6.31 10.73 -0.68
N PRO A 81 7.18 11.36 -1.50
CA PRO A 81 7.98 10.65 -2.47
C PRO A 81 9.01 9.77 -1.75
N VAL A 82 9.15 8.53 -2.23
CA VAL A 82 10.14 7.54 -1.76
C VAL A 82 10.92 7.03 -2.97
N ARG A 83 12.25 6.98 -2.86
CA ARG A 83 13.10 6.41 -3.92
C ARG A 83 13.08 4.89 -3.82
N PHE A 84 12.84 4.23 -4.95
CA PHE A 84 12.89 2.78 -5.07
C PHE A 84 13.92 2.36 -6.12
N THR A 85 14.55 1.22 -5.88
CA THR A 85 15.34 0.51 -6.88
C THR A 85 14.54 -0.68 -7.35
N GLN A 86 14.32 -0.78 -8.66
CA GLN A 86 13.64 -1.92 -9.26
C GLN A 86 14.67 -2.90 -9.83
N PHE A 87 14.48 -4.18 -9.51
CA PHE A 87 15.20 -5.28 -10.14
C PHE A 87 14.19 -6.11 -10.90
N GLN A 88 14.44 -6.32 -12.18
CA GLN A 88 13.59 -7.14 -13.04
C GLN A 88 14.49 -8.11 -13.81
N VAL A 89 14.09 -9.38 -13.82
CA VAL A 89 14.72 -10.39 -14.67
C VAL A 89 14.20 -10.19 -16.08
N ASP A 90 15.11 -10.00 -17.03
CA ASP A 90 14.79 -10.07 -18.45
C ASP A 90 14.80 -11.55 -18.86
N GLU A 91 13.63 -12.18 -18.84
CA GLU A 91 13.47 -13.60 -19.15
C GLU A 91 13.95 -13.95 -20.56
N SER A 92 13.86 -13.01 -21.52
CA SER A 92 14.33 -13.23 -22.90
C SER A 92 15.86 -13.34 -23.01
N LYS A 93 16.58 -12.85 -22.00
CA LYS A 93 18.05 -12.85 -21.92
C LYS A 93 18.57 -13.69 -20.75
N SER A 94 17.70 -14.41 -20.07
CA SER A 94 18.04 -15.20 -18.89
C SER A 94 17.68 -16.66 -19.12
N SER A 95 18.40 -17.57 -18.48
CA SER A 95 18.11 -19.00 -18.55
C SER A 95 18.42 -19.67 -17.23
N LEU A 96 17.65 -20.70 -16.90
CA LEU A 96 17.88 -21.57 -15.75
C LEU A 96 17.91 -23.03 -16.23
N ALA A 97 18.81 -23.83 -15.67
CA ALA A 97 18.87 -25.26 -15.96
C ALA A 97 19.29 -26.05 -14.72
N LEU A 98 18.69 -27.23 -14.54
CA LEU A 98 19.19 -28.23 -13.62
C LEU A 98 20.25 -29.07 -14.32
N VAL A 99 21.46 -29.10 -13.77
CA VAL A 99 22.55 -29.90 -14.30
C VAL A 99 22.73 -31.12 -13.39
N SER A 100 22.60 -32.32 -13.96
CA SER A 100 22.82 -33.59 -13.27
C SER A 100 23.55 -34.57 -14.17
N ASN A 101 24.59 -35.24 -13.67
CA ASN A 101 25.41 -36.19 -14.43
C ASN A 101 25.91 -35.63 -15.78
N GLY A 102 26.25 -34.33 -15.83
CA GLY A 102 26.72 -33.65 -17.03
C GLY A 102 25.62 -33.29 -18.05
N GLN A 103 24.36 -33.61 -17.78
CA GLN A 103 23.22 -33.26 -18.63
C GLN A 103 22.47 -32.05 -18.06
N ALA A 104 22.21 -31.07 -18.92
CA ALA A 104 21.42 -29.89 -18.56
C ALA A 104 19.96 -30.09 -18.96
N LYS A 105 19.06 -29.97 -17.98
CA LYS A 105 17.62 -29.88 -18.19
C LYS A 105 17.19 -28.41 -18.05
N PRO A 106 16.82 -27.73 -19.15
CA PRO A 106 16.30 -26.36 -19.07
C PRO A 106 15.06 -26.28 -18.18
N LEU A 107 14.93 -25.18 -17.45
CA LEU A 107 13.77 -24.85 -16.65
C LEU A 107 13.07 -23.62 -17.24
N SER A 108 11.74 -23.65 -17.24
CA SER A 108 10.92 -22.50 -17.60
C SER A 108 10.78 -21.53 -16.43
N PHE A 109 10.82 -20.24 -16.74
CA PHE A 109 10.38 -19.23 -15.78
C PHE A 109 8.85 -19.34 -15.60
N ALA A 110 8.36 -19.00 -14.40
CA ALA A 110 6.97 -19.12 -13.96
C ALA A 110 6.51 -20.54 -13.59
N ASP A 111 6.75 -21.56 -14.42
CA ASP A 111 6.25 -22.91 -14.12
C ASP A 111 7.23 -23.72 -13.26
N ASP A 112 8.53 -23.70 -13.59
CA ASP A 112 9.54 -24.50 -12.87
C ASP A 112 10.30 -23.70 -11.80
N GLY A 113 10.41 -22.39 -11.96
CA GLY A 113 11.12 -21.55 -11.01
C GLY A 113 11.12 -20.06 -11.34
N PHE A 114 11.62 -19.27 -10.40
CA PHE A 114 11.86 -17.85 -10.59
C PHE A 114 13.21 -17.45 -10.00
N ILE A 115 13.83 -16.44 -10.59
CA ILE A 115 15.03 -15.80 -10.04
C ILE A 115 14.57 -14.50 -9.37
N SER A 116 14.77 -14.40 -8.06
CA SER A 116 14.72 -13.11 -7.38
C SER A 116 16.14 -12.68 -7.04
N SER A 117 16.50 -11.46 -7.43
CA SER A 117 17.82 -10.91 -7.18
C SER A 117 17.70 -9.52 -6.58
N ARG A 118 18.50 -9.29 -5.52
CA ARG A 118 18.78 -7.95 -4.99
C ARG A 118 20.15 -7.45 -5.44
N SER A 119 20.76 -8.11 -6.42
CA SER A 119 22.09 -7.79 -6.93
C SER A 119 22.07 -6.49 -7.71
N THR A 120 23.00 -5.58 -7.41
CA THR A 120 23.24 -4.37 -8.21
C THR A 120 23.99 -4.66 -9.52
N ARG A 121 24.36 -5.92 -9.80
CA ARG A 121 25.03 -6.30 -11.05
C ARG A 121 24.02 -6.50 -12.16
N ALA A 122 24.33 -5.96 -13.34
CA ALA A 122 23.48 -6.08 -14.53
C ALA A 122 23.37 -7.53 -15.08
N SER A 123 24.36 -8.38 -14.81
CA SER A 123 24.36 -9.79 -15.21
C SER A 123 25.12 -10.65 -14.20
N VAL A 124 24.66 -11.87 -13.96
CA VAL A 124 25.33 -12.87 -13.13
C VAL A 124 25.26 -14.23 -13.82
N ASN A 125 26.39 -14.92 -13.91
CA ASN A 125 26.46 -16.33 -14.30
C ASN A 125 26.89 -17.13 -13.07
N LEU A 126 26.14 -18.18 -12.72
CA LEU A 126 26.39 -19.00 -11.54
C LEU A 126 26.17 -20.47 -11.87
N THR A 127 27.16 -21.29 -11.52
CA THR A 127 27.04 -22.76 -11.46
C THR A 127 27.32 -23.17 -10.03
N ALA A 128 26.34 -23.78 -9.36
CA ALA A 128 26.45 -24.18 -7.96
C ALA A 128 25.64 -25.46 -7.69
N PRO A 129 25.96 -26.24 -6.64
CA PRO A 129 25.13 -27.35 -6.20
C PRO A 129 23.72 -26.89 -5.78
N LEU A 130 22.72 -27.73 -6.07
CA LEU A 130 21.35 -27.52 -5.59
C LEU A 130 21.18 -28.12 -4.19
N VAL A 131 20.55 -27.37 -3.29
CA VAL A 131 20.22 -27.81 -1.93
C VAL A 131 18.74 -27.57 -1.68
N PHE A 132 18.03 -28.57 -1.14
CA PHE A 132 16.67 -28.41 -0.64
C PHE A 132 16.70 -27.95 0.81
N VAL A 133 16.16 -26.76 1.09
CA VAL A 133 16.23 -26.11 2.41
C VAL A 133 14.87 -26.06 3.13
N GLY A 134 13.86 -26.82 2.68
CA GLY A 134 12.54 -26.82 3.29
C GLY A 134 11.92 -25.42 3.33
N TYR A 135 11.61 -24.92 4.52
CA TYR A 135 11.04 -23.58 4.73
C TYR A 135 12.09 -22.45 4.69
N GLY A 136 13.39 -22.78 4.72
CA GLY A 136 14.46 -21.79 4.78
C GLY A 136 14.46 -20.98 6.08
N LEU A 137 13.94 -21.56 7.17
CA LEU A 137 13.75 -20.90 8.46
C LEU A 137 14.16 -21.82 9.59
N LYS A 138 15.04 -21.31 10.47
CA LYS A 138 15.35 -21.95 11.75
C LYS A 138 14.59 -21.26 12.87
N ILE A 139 13.53 -21.88 13.35
CA ILE A 139 12.66 -21.40 14.43
C ILE A 139 12.52 -22.53 15.48
N PRO A 140 13.49 -22.63 16.42
CA PRO A 140 13.58 -23.73 17.38
C PRO A 140 12.31 -23.93 18.21
N GLU A 141 11.69 -22.83 18.67
CA GLU A 141 10.48 -22.84 19.50
C GLU A 141 9.24 -23.41 18.81
N LYS A 142 9.25 -23.48 17.47
CA LYS A 142 8.19 -24.11 16.66
C LYS A 142 8.63 -25.44 16.04
N ASN A 143 9.82 -25.95 16.38
CA ASN A 143 10.44 -27.12 15.76
C ASN A 143 10.52 -27.01 14.22
N LEU A 144 10.81 -25.82 13.70
CA LEU A 144 11.12 -25.59 12.28
C LEU A 144 12.64 -25.41 12.16
N ASP A 145 13.27 -26.16 11.26
CA ASP A 145 14.69 -26.05 10.89
C ASP A 145 14.81 -25.74 9.39
#